data_AF-A0A5M9H7D0-F1
#
_entry.id   AF-A0A5M9H7D0-F1
#
_cell.length_a   1.000
_cell.length_b   1.000
_cell.length_c   1.000
_cell.angle_alpha   90.00
_cell.angle_beta   90.00
_cell.angle_gamma   90.00
#
_symmetry.space_group_name_H-M   'P 1'
#
loop_
_entity.id
_entity.type
_entity.pdbx_description
1 polymer ?
#
loop_
_entity_poly.entity_id
_entity_poly.type
_entity_poly.pdbx_seq_one_letter_code
_entity_poly.pdbx_strand_id
1 'polypeptide(L)' 'MSYMDRITELAPQIPIDVLEDVTNRIKDWIVSGGKEDDPYIEQQLRFVERVAARSKEHDI' A
#
# COMPACT_ATOMS: atom_id res chain seq x y z
N MET A 1 -13.36 -6.47 2.67
CA MET A 1 -12.52 -5.26 2.69
C MET A 1 -11.59 -5.34 1.49
N SER A 2 -11.56 -4.31 0.65
CA SER A 2 -10.70 -4.25 -0.54
C SER A 2 -9.22 -4.10 -0.14
N TYR A 3 -8.30 -4.45 -1.03
CA TYR A 3 -6.88 -4.12 -0.85
C TYR A 3 -6.67 -2.60 -0.72
N MET A 4 -7.45 -1.81 -1.46
CA MET A 4 -7.40 -0.34 -1.42
C MET A 4 -7.86 0.23 -0.08
N ASP A 5 -8.93 -0.33 0.50
CA ASP A 5 -9.40 0.05 1.83
C ASP A 5 -8.31 -0.16 2.86
N ARG A 6 -7.65 -1.33 2.79
CA ARG A 6 -6.60 -1.70 3.74
C ARG A 6 -5.36 -0.82 3.61
N ILE A 7 -4.95 -0.48 2.39
CA ILE A 7 -3.86 0.47 2.15
C ILE A 7 -4.21 1.85 2.74
N THR A 8 -5.45 2.30 2.57
CA THR A 8 -5.92 3.58 3.10
C THR A 8 -5.91 3.61 4.64
N GLU A 9 -6.31 2.52 5.30
CA GLU A 9 -6.22 2.39 6.76
C GLU A 9 -4.78 2.46 7.30
N LEU A 10 -3.82 1.97 6.53
CA LEU A 10 -2.41 1.91 6.90
C LEU A 10 -1.64 3.19 6.52
N ALA A 11 -2.23 4.08 5.70
CA ALA A 11 -1.59 5.30 5.24
C ALA A 11 -1.02 6.19 6.37
N PRO A 12 -1.70 6.37 7.54
CA PRO A 12 -1.14 7.16 8.64
C PRO A 12 0.05 6.51 9.36
N GLN A 13 0.33 5.23 9.10
CA GLN A 13 1.33 4.42 9.81
C GLN A 13 2.62 4.23 8.99
N ILE A 14 2.68 4.80 7.78
CA ILE A 14 3.82 4.66 6.87
C ILE A 14 4.37 6.04 6.48
N PRO A 15 5.66 6.15 6.11
CA PRO A 15 6.23 7.38 5.57
C PRO A 15 5.50 7.85 4.31
N ILE A 16 5.41 9.18 4.13
CA ILE A 16 4.73 9.78 2.98
C ILE A 16 5.32 9.33 1.64
N ASP A 17 6.65 9.19 1.56
CA ASP A 17 7.35 8.73 0.35
C ASP A 17 6.94 7.31 -0.04
N VAL A 18 6.67 6.45 0.96
CA VAL A 18 6.20 5.06 0.73
C VAL A 18 4.76 5.06 0.25
N LEU A 19 3.91 5.91 0.83
CA LEU A 19 2.51 6.04 0.40
C LEU A 19 2.43 6.55 -1.05
N GLU A 20 3.26 7.52 -1.42
CA GLU A 20 3.30 8.08 -2.76
C GLU A 20 3.78 7.03 -3.79
N ASP A 21 4.87 6.31 -3.51
CA ASP A 21 5.36 5.23 -4.40
C ASP A 21 4.30 4.15 -4.64
N VAL A 22 3.66 3.67 -3.57
CA VAL A 22 2.61 2.63 -3.68
C VAL A 22 1.40 3.15 -4.45
N THR A 23 0.96 4.38 -4.18
CA THR A 23 -0.17 4.99 -4.89
C THR A 23 0.13 5.15 -6.38
N ASN A 24 1.34 5.57 -6.74
CA ASN A 24 1.77 5.71 -8.13
C ASN A 24 1.84 4.34 -8.84
N ARG A 25 2.41 3.32 -8.19
CA ARG A 25 2.44 1.95 -8.73
C ARG A 25 1.06 1.38 -9.01
N ILE A 26 0.12 1.60 -8.10
CA ILE A 26 -1.27 1.17 -8.26
C ILE A 26 -1.91 1.93 -9.43
N LYS A 27 -1.75 3.25 -9.47
CA LYS A 27 -2.27 4.08 -10.56
C LYS A 27 -1.74 3.63 -11.93
N ASP A 28 -0.43 3.40 -12.05
CA ASP A 28 0.21 2.95 -13.29
C ASP A 28 -0.31 1.57 -13.72
N TRP A 29 -0.56 0.67 -12.75
CA TRP A 29 -1.14 -0.64 -13.01
C TRP A 29 -2.57 -0.53 -13.56
N ILE A 30 -3.42 0.27 -12.91
CA ILE A 30 -4.80 0.47 -13.35
C ILE A 30 -4.86 1.13 -14.73
N VAL A 31 -4.03 2.15 -14.98
CA VAL A 31 -3.93 2.80 -16.30
C VAL A 31 -3.46 1.83 -17.39
N SER A 32 -2.67 0.82 -17.03
CA SER A 32 -2.21 -0.23 -17.93
C SER A 32 -3.25 -1.34 -18.18
N GLY A 33 -4.46 -1.22 -17.60
CA GLY A 33 -5.55 -2.20 -17.74
C GLY A 33 -5.60 -3.26 -16.64
N GLY A 34 -4.79 -3.10 -15.60
CA GLY A 34 -4.85 -3.91 -14.39
C GLY A 34 -6.09 -3.59 -13.53
N LYS A 35 -6.36 -4.47 -12.56
CA LYS A 35 -7.49 -4.35 -11.63
C LYS A 35 -7.02 -4.22 -10.19
N GLU A 36 -7.88 -3.65 -9.35
CA GLU A 36 -7.63 -3.45 -7.92
C GLU A 36 -7.52 -4.77 -7.13
N ASP A 37 -8.09 -5.86 -7.65
CA ASP A 37 -8.06 -7.20 -7.06
C ASP A 37 -6.94 -8.09 -7.63
N ASP A 38 -6.08 -7.56 -8.50
CA ASP A 38 -4.98 -8.32 -9.07
C ASP A 38 -3.94 -8.71 -8.00
N PRO A 39 -3.26 -9.86 -8.18
CA PRO A 39 -2.17 -10.28 -7.29
C PRO A 39 -1.05 -9.23 -7.11
N TYR A 40 -0.87 -8.35 -8.09
CA TYR A 40 0.07 -7.24 -8.00
C TYR A 40 -0.32 -6.22 -6.91
N ILE A 41 -1.61 -5.90 -6.79
CA ILE A 41 -2.11 -4.97 -5.77
C ILE A 41 -2.02 -5.60 -4.38
N GLU A 42 -2.27 -6.90 -4.28
CA GLU A 42 -2.04 -7.65 -3.05
C GLU A 42 -0.56 -7.60 -2.61
N GLN A 43 0.38 -7.62 -3.57
CA GLN A 43 1.80 -7.45 -3.28
C GLN A 43 2.12 -6.04 -2.75
N GLN A 44 1.49 -5.00 -3.30
CA GLN A 44 1.61 -3.63 -2.78
C GLN A 44 1.09 -3.52 -1.35
N LEU A 45 -0.07 -4.13 -1.07
CA LEU A 45 -0.62 -4.19 0.28
C LEU A 45 0.35 -4.89 1.27
N ARG A 46 0.87 -6.07 0.94
CA ARG A 46 1.85 -6.79 1.79
C ARG A 46 3.11 -5.98 2.06
N PHE A 47 3.50 -5.10 1.14
CA PHE A 47 4.61 -4.18 1.36
C PHE A 47 4.24 -3.10 2.37
N VAL A 48 3.09 -2.42 2.18
CA VAL A 48 2.57 -1.41 3.11
C VAL A 48 2.42 -1.97 4.53
N GLU A 49 1.85 -3.18 4.68
CA GLU A 49 1.71 -3.85 5.98
C GLU A 49 3.04 -4.06 6.69
N ARG A 50 4.07 -4.50 5.96
CA ARG A 50 5.41 -4.71 6.52
C ARG A 50 6.08 -3.40 6.92
N VAL A 51 5.86 -2.31 6.18
CA VAL A 51 6.38 -0.99 6.54
C VAL A 51 5.66 -0.47 7.79
N ALA A 52 4.33 -0.53 7.81
CA ALA A 52 3.52 -0.09 8.95
C ALA A 52 3.86 -0.85 10.25
N ALA A 53 4.12 -2.16 10.15
CA ALA A 53 4.54 -2.96 11.31
C ALA A 53 5.86 -2.46 11.91
N ARG A 54 6.85 -2.13 11.07
CA ARG A 54 8.15 -1.61 11.53
C ARG A 54 8.05 -0.20 12.10
N SER A 55 7.17 0.65 11.57
CA SER A 55 6.94 1.99 12.13
C SER A 55 6.45 1.92 13.58
N LYS A 56 5.58 0.95 13.90
CA LYS A 56 5.08 0.73 15.27
C LYS A 56 6.15 0.26 16.25
N GLU A 57 7.15 -0.49 15.77
CA GLU A 57 8.26 -0.95 16.60
C GLU A 57 9.20 0.19 17.03
N HIS A 58 9.22 1.30 16.28
CA HIS A 58 10.08 2.45 16.55
C HIS A 58 9.44 3.53 17.44
N ASP A 59 8.15 3.40 17.76
CA ASP A 59 7.36 4.36 18.54
C ASP A 59 7.22 3.91 20.03
N ILE A 60 8.07 2.98 20.48
CA ILE A 60 8.10 2.38 21.84
C ILE A 60 9.38 2.76 22.60
#